data_AF-A0A812N915-F1
#
_entry.id   AF-A0A812N915-F1
#
_cell.length_a   1.000
_cell.length_b   1.000
_cell.length_c   1.000
_cell.angle_alpha   90.00
_cell.angle_beta   90.00
_cell.angle_gamma   90.00
#
_symmetry.space_group_name_H-M   'P 1'
#
loop_
_entity.id
_entity.type
_entity.pdbx_description
1 polymer ?
#
loop_
_entity_poly.entity_id
_entity_poly.type
_entity_poly.pdbx_seq_one_letter_code
_entity_poly.pdbx_strand_id
1 'polypeptide(L)'
;MQLSPALTQRAETAASTAEEDLRYFAHFQSALKRYSSDSSGIEPSYSCPTEGLDGRADMSDMWLCNARLLDAKQAGRTCVVYSFGSHGFDQFVQNMTRHTTCEIHTFHPSLSSSGSLQHPYTIGPIDSEQGDIYINATSQKIRMKRLSTIMRELGHHVADVIRIDAQGLEFQTIRDMALTNSIRAVREIQIEVQGGGGDKEVWEMMDILNNQGMVVFHKENILKSTGREGAAVKAVKYALTHLAPRPFLLQPERARLVGQAGPALSSSGEVDSDFLSEYAHLHKTELAICGRVLVFDCNLLNDCGGLADRMTGTITAAMVSILTNRSFVLHQDYFNESFQPAHPDVDWRWSKQLENCTRNSPVFEFVNKDHAWADFLEHFGDRPIVRVSSNRGFLHGLLDHPRYRMQLAKWRLTKCNIFGRMFDGLFKPTQALTNTVQKILPWHGDLAQRPILTVGMHFRMGDRSFDPRVAALAVGRDVINLWDLTFKCAKSATSAAVALWGEPVKVRFFVMTDHAGLKNYIRANHSKDHVMLSDMAPVHINGKEYRKYHKADDTNHVGQRLAVMQTYAEWYAYSLSNLFILSPRRSGFSRLSIMRALASRHPRFPEYGVIRAEACSTMGRASCKALGQEGAKVL
;
A
#
# COMPACT_ATOMS: atom_id res chain seq x y z
N MET A 1 15.61 -21.42 -39.04
CA MET A 1 14.59 -21.45 -37.97
C MET A 1 14.10 -20.03 -37.74
N GLN A 2 12.95 -19.67 -38.33
CA GLN A 2 12.28 -18.41 -38.02
C GLN A 2 11.43 -18.63 -36.76
N LEU A 3 11.72 -17.88 -35.69
CA LEU A 3 10.89 -17.87 -34.49
C LEU A 3 9.51 -17.28 -34.85
N SER A 4 8.45 -17.91 -34.35
CA SER A 4 7.07 -17.52 -34.61
C SER A 4 6.80 -16.08 -34.14
N PRO A 5 6.06 -15.25 -34.91
CA PRO A 5 5.70 -13.87 -34.55
C PRO A 5 5.08 -13.73 -33.14
N ALA A 6 4.41 -14.77 -32.66
CA ALA A 6 3.79 -14.81 -31.33
C ALA A 6 4.79 -14.81 -30.16
N LEU A 7 6.02 -15.28 -30.35
CA LEU A 7 7.07 -15.26 -29.33
C LEU A 7 7.74 -13.89 -29.23
N THR A 8 7.91 -13.21 -30.36
CA THR A 8 8.44 -11.83 -30.42
C THR A 8 7.47 -10.85 -29.77
N GLN A 9 6.17 -11.00 -30.05
CA GLN A 9 5.11 -10.17 -29.47
C GLN A 9 4.95 -10.37 -27.95
N ARG A 10 5.22 -11.58 -27.43
CA ARG A 10 5.28 -11.88 -25.99
C ARG A 10 6.51 -11.30 -25.29
N ALA A 11 7.65 -11.24 -25.98
CA ALA A 11 8.87 -10.65 -25.44
C ALA A 11 8.78 -9.11 -25.40
N GLU A 12 8.18 -8.49 -26.42
CA GLU A 12 7.93 -7.05 -26.48
C GLU A 12 6.93 -6.57 -25.41
N THR A 13 5.87 -7.35 -25.12
CA THR A 13 4.92 -7.06 -24.04
C THR A 13 5.50 -7.28 -22.63
N ALA A 14 6.46 -8.20 -22.46
CA ALA A 14 7.16 -8.39 -21.19
C ALA A 14 8.23 -7.30 -20.94
N ALA A 15 8.86 -6.78 -21.99
CA ALA A 15 9.79 -5.65 -21.89
C ALA A 15 9.06 -4.32 -21.64
N SER A 16 7.87 -4.10 -22.24
CA SER A 16 7.07 -2.88 -22.01
C SER A 16 6.57 -2.79 -20.57
N THR A 17 6.17 -3.90 -19.96
CA THR A 17 5.68 -3.95 -18.57
C THR A 17 6.79 -3.66 -17.55
N ALA A 18 8.03 -4.10 -17.78
CA ALA A 18 9.16 -3.80 -16.90
C ALA A 18 9.60 -2.32 -16.96
N GLU A 19 9.50 -1.68 -18.14
CA GLU A 19 9.82 -0.27 -18.34
C GLU A 19 8.71 0.65 -17.81
N GLU A 20 7.44 0.26 -17.95
CA GLU A 20 6.28 0.91 -17.33
C GLU A 20 6.33 0.82 -15.79
N ASP A 21 6.73 -0.33 -15.23
CA ASP A 21 6.95 -0.52 -13.79
C ASP A 21 8.11 0.32 -13.24
N LEU A 22 9.12 0.61 -14.05
CA LEU A 22 10.23 1.52 -13.71
C LEU A 22 9.82 3.00 -13.75
N ARG A 23 8.91 3.39 -14.66
CA ARG A 23 8.32 4.75 -14.69
C ARG A 23 7.33 4.98 -13.53
N TYR A 24 6.54 3.97 -13.20
CA TYR A 24 5.71 3.89 -11.97
C TYR A 24 6.54 4.13 -10.69
N PHE A 25 7.74 3.56 -10.65
CA PHE A 25 8.66 3.60 -9.52
C PHE A 25 9.29 4.98 -9.27
N ALA A 26 9.69 5.70 -10.32
CA ALA A 26 10.20 7.06 -10.19
C ALA A 26 9.14 8.03 -9.64
N HIS A 27 7.87 7.81 -10.00
CA HIS A 27 6.70 8.56 -9.53
C HIS A 27 6.41 8.30 -8.04
N PHE A 28 6.28 7.04 -7.61
CA PHE A 28 5.93 6.70 -6.22
C PHE A 28 7.01 7.11 -5.20
N GLN A 29 8.31 6.91 -5.52
CA GLN A 29 9.40 7.36 -4.65
C GLN A 29 9.53 8.88 -4.58
N SER A 30 9.27 9.60 -5.69
CA SER A 30 9.27 11.06 -5.69
C SER A 30 8.06 11.61 -4.93
N ALA A 31 6.87 11.01 -5.09
CA ALA A 31 5.68 11.34 -4.30
C ALA A 31 5.91 11.18 -2.80
N LEU A 32 6.58 10.10 -2.35
CA LEU A 32 6.84 9.86 -0.93
C LEU A 32 7.92 10.76 -0.31
N LYS A 33 8.97 11.15 -1.05
CA LYS A 33 10.00 12.10 -0.56
C LYS A 33 9.44 13.48 -0.20
N ARG A 34 8.35 13.87 -0.85
CA ARG A 34 7.69 15.19 -0.74
C ARG A 34 6.92 15.42 0.54
N TYR A 35 6.56 14.35 1.25
CA TYR A 35 5.83 14.46 2.51
C TYR A 35 6.77 14.58 3.73
N SER A 36 8.09 14.64 3.51
CA SER A 36 9.13 14.75 4.54
C SER A 36 9.77 16.14 4.67
N SER A 37 9.55 17.05 3.71
CA SER A 37 10.15 18.39 3.73
C SER A 37 9.15 19.47 4.12
N ASP A 38 9.60 20.41 4.94
CA ASP A 38 8.91 21.58 5.52
C ASP A 38 8.51 22.67 4.47
N SER A 39 8.29 22.26 3.22
CA SER A 39 8.03 23.15 2.09
C SER A 39 6.53 23.44 1.96
N SER A 40 6.14 24.71 1.96
CA SER A 40 4.77 25.16 1.70
C SER A 40 4.26 24.67 0.33
N GLY A 41 3.15 23.93 0.30
CA GLY A 41 2.46 23.46 -0.93
C GLY A 41 2.82 22.06 -1.42
N ILE A 42 2.03 21.49 -2.35
CA ILE A 42 2.15 20.10 -2.81
C ILE A 42 3.20 19.92 -3.90
N GLU A 43 4.30 19.26 -3.58
CA GLU A 43 5.35 18.99 -4.56
C GLU A 43 4.92 18.00 -5.68
N PRO A 44 5.57 18.01 -6.86
CA PRO A 44 5.02 17.40 -8.08
C PRO A 44 4.90 15.86 -8.17
N SER A 45 3.85 15.17 -7.68
CA SER A 45 3.70 13.68 -7.68
C SER A 45 4.26 12.89 -8.90
N TYR A 46 4.27 13.42 -10.12
CA TYR A 46 4.71 12.80 -11.37
C TYR A 46 5.94 13.45 -12.02
N SER A 47 6.81 12.63 -12.62
CA SER A 47 7.86 13.12 -13.53
C SER A 47 7.38 12.86 -14.95
N CYS A 48 7.06 13.93 -15.67
CA CYS A 48 6.59 13.79 -17.04
C CYS A 48 7.72 13.26 -17.95
N PRO A 49 7.50 12.19 -18.76
CA PRO A 49 8.51 11.64 -19.66
C PRO A 49 9.06 12.66 -20.68
N THR A 50 8.22 13.64 -21.04
CA THR A 50 8.53 14.76 -21.91
C THR A 50 8.00 16.00 -21.24
N GLU A 51 8.73 16.47 -20.22
CA GLU A 51 8.59 17.80 -19.67
C GLU A 51 9.40 18.75 -20.56
N GLY A 52 8.73 19.60 -21.33
CA GLY A 52 9.37 20.47 -22.30
C GLY A 52 9.03 21.92 -22.06
N LEU A 53 10.04 22.71 -21.70
CA LEU A 53 10.10 24.16 -21.90
C LEU A 53 10.45 24.41 -23.37
N ASP A 54 9.47 24.50 -24.26
CA ASP A 54 9.75 25.02 -25.60
C ASP A 54 9.69 26.55 -25.55
N GLY A 55 10.79 27.15 -25.09
CA GLY A 55 10.94 28.59 -24.87
C GLY A 55 11.90 28.86 -23.70
N ARG A 56 12.78 29.86 -23.84
CA ARG A 56 13.94 30.14 -22.96
C ARG A 56 13.65 30.12 -21.45
N ALA A 57 14.68 29.78 -20.68
CA ALA A 57 14.70 29.64 -19.22
C ALA A 57 14.34 30.91 -18.40
N ASP A 58 14.00 32.01 -19.07
CA ASP A 58 13.52 33.28 -18.49
C ASP A 58 11.99 33.48 -18.60
N MET A 59 11.22 32.47 -19.06
CA MET A 59 9.77 32.58 -19.35
C MET A 59 8.87 31.67 -18.48
N SER A 60 8.69 32.05 -17.21
CA SER A 60 8.13 31.32 -16.05
C SER A 60 6.62 30.95 -16.03
N ASP A 61 5.99 30.62 -17.16
CA ASP A 61 4.50 30.51 -17.23
C ASP A 61 3.94 29.20 -17.81
N MET A 62 4.76 28.21 -18.18
CA MET A 62 4.26 27.04 -18.94
C MET A 62 4.98 25.73 -18.58
N TRP A 63 4.21 24.74 -18.14
CA TRP A 63 4.66 23.36 -17.98
C TRP A 63 3.65 22.44 -18.64
N LEU A 64 4.05 21.80 -19.74
CA LEU A 64 3.22 20.86 -20.49
C LEU A 64 3.76 19.46 -20.31
N CYS A 65 2.89 18.53 -19.91
CA CYS A 65 3.24 17.13 -19.90
C CYS A 65 2.84 16.48 -21.22
N ASN A 66 3.85 16.23 -22.07
CA ASN A 66 3.71 15.67 -23.41
C ASN A 66 3.16 16.67 -24.45
N ALA A 67 4.00 17.65 -24.80
CA ALA A 67 3.74 18.62 -25.87
C ALA A 67 3.39 17.97 -27.22
N ARG A 68 3.80 16.72 -27.49
CA ARG A 68 3.40 15.97 -28.68
C ARG A 68 1.91 15.54 -28.66
N LEU A 69 1.21 15.57 -27.52
CA LEU A 69 -0.25 15.41 -27.47
C LEU A 69 -1.00 16.60 -28.07
N LEU A 70 -0.34 17.75 -28.17
CA LEU A 70 -0.83 18.95 -28.85
C LEU A 70 -0.65 18.84 -30.37
N ASP A 71 0.10 17.84 -30.86
CA ASP A 71 0.05 17.40 -32.27
C ASP A 71 -1.22 16.57 -32.53
N ALA A 72 -2.38 17.13 -32.17
CA ALA A 72 -3.70 16.56 -32.42
C ALA A 72 -3.94 16.23 -33.91
N LYS A 73 -3.12 16.81 -34.79
CA LYS A 73 -2.96 16.50 -36.21
C LYS A 73 -2.66 15.02 -36.51
N GLN A 74 -1.89 14.31 -35.66
CA GLN A 74 -1.64 12.87 -35.82
C GLN A 74 -2.87 12.00 -35.52
N ALA A 75 -3.81 12.51 -34.71
CA ALA A 75 -5.07 11.85 -34.39
C ALA A 75 -6.27 12.37 -35.21
N GLY A 76 -6.02 13.25 -36.19
CA GLY A 76 -7.08 13.84 -37.02
C GLY A 76 -8.09 14.72 -36.28
N ARG A 77 -7.73 15.24 -35.09
CA ARG A 77 -8.60 16.11 -34.27
C ARG A 77 -7.95 17.48 -34.06
N THR A 78 -8.74 18.52 -33.81
CA THR A 78 -8.24 19.81 -33.33
C THR A 78 -8.03 19.73 -31.82
N CYS A 79 -6.89 20.20 -31.30
CA CYS A 79 -6.70 20.34 -29.84
C CYS A 79 -7.33 21.63 -29.33
N VAL A 80 -7.81 21.61 -28.09
CA VAL A 80 -8.53 22.74 -27.47
C VAL A 80 -7.81 23.19 -26.21
N VAL A 81 -7.54 24.49 -26.11
CA VAL A 81 -6.84 25.12 -24.99
C VAL A 81 -7.70 26.24 -24.40
N TYR A 82 -7.90 26.23 -23.09
CA TYR A 82 -8.63 27.27 -22.38
C TYR A 82 -7.70 28.04 -21.44
N SER A 83 -7.72 29.38 -21.53
CA SER A 83 -6.99 30.27 -20.62
C SER A 83 -7.97 31.15 -19.86
N PHE A 84 -8.10 30.93 -18.55
CA PHE A 84 -8.94 31.73 -17.64
C PHE A 84 -8.06 32.66 -16.82
N GLY A 85 -8.37 33.96 -16.81
CA GLY A 85 -7.62 34.96 -16.02
C GLY A 85 -6.60 35.79 -16.80
N SER A 86 -6.39 35.48 -18.07
CA SER A 86 -5.48 36.21 -18.94
C SER A 86 -6.19 37.40 -19.59
N HIS A 87 -5.64 38.63 -19.48
CA HIS A 87 -6.19 39.85 -20.12
C HIS A 87 -6.07 39.85 -21.67
N GLY A 88 -6.32 38.71 -22.33
CA GLY A 88 -6.28 38.58 -23.79
C GLY A 88 -4.88 38.54 -24.43
N PHE A 89 -3.82 38.79 -23.66
CA PHE A 89 -2.44 38.89 -24.15
C PHE A 89 -1.40 38.34 -23.16
N ASP A 90 -1.76 37.37 -22.34
CA ASP A 90 -0.77 36.76 -21.47
C ASP A 90 0.26 35.94 -22.28
N GLN A 91 1.44 35.79 -21.71
CA GLN A 91 2.56 35.10 -22.35
C GLN A 91 2.21 33.64 -22.70
N PHE A 92 1.29 33.03 -21.95
CA PHE A 92 0.78 31.69 -22.20
C PHE A 92 0.02 31.58 -23.53
N VAL A 93 -0.98 32.42 -23.79
CA VAL A 93 -1.75 32.37 -25.05
C VAL A 93 -0.84 32.59 -26.26
N GLN A 94 0.12 33.53 -26.15
CA GLN A 94 1.09 33.80 -27.20
C GLN A 94 2.02 32.61 -27.46
N ASN A 95 2.51 31.96 -26.42
CA ASN A 95 3.37 30.78 -26.55
C ASN A 95 2.58 29.61 -27.15
N MET A 96 1.35 29.35 -26.69
CA MET A 96 0.52 28.28 -27.26
C MET A 96 0.23 28.50 -28.74
N THR A 97 0.03 29.75 -29.17
CA THR A 97 -0.18 30.08 -30.60
C THR A 97 1.09 29.91 -31.44
N ARG A 98 2.27 30.14 -30.86
CA ARG A 98 3.56 29.97 -31.57
C ARG A 98 3.96 28.50 -31.72
N HIS A 99 3.65 27.68 -30.73
CA HIS A 99 4.15 26.30 -30.64
C HIS A 99 3.10 25.24 -31.01
N THR A 100 1.84 25.62 -31.24
CA THR A 100 0.76 24.67 -31.52
C THR A 100 -0.20 25.19 -32.59
N THR A 101 -0.98 24.28 -33.17
CA THR A 101 -2.11 24.63 -34.04
C THR A 101 -3.45 24.43 -33.33
N CYS A 102 -3.48 24.51 -31.99
CA CYS A 102 -4.69 24.31 -31.21
C CYS A 102 -5.67 25.48 -31.34
N GLU A 103 -6.94 25.18 -31.12
CA GLU A 103 -7.96 26.18 -30.88
C GLU A 103 -7.81 26.73 -29.45
N ILE A 104 -7.43 28.01 -29.32
CA ILE A 104 -7.08 28.62 -28.03
C ILE A 104 -8.13 29.66 -27.66
N HIS A 105 -8.89 29.40 -26.59
CA HIS A 105 -9.91 30.31 -26.08
C HIS A 105 -9.40 31.06 -24.86
N THR A 106 -9.60 32.37 -24.87
CA THR A 106 -9.25 33.25 -23.76
C THR A 106 -10.51 33.78 -23.07
N PHE A 107 -10.58 33.64 -21.75
CA PHE A 107 -11.72 33.96 -20.93
C PHE A 107 -11.33 35.00 -19.88
N HIS A 108 -11.83 36.24 -20.04
CA HIS A 108 -11.56 37.30 -19.08
C HIS A 108 -12.67 38.36 -19.04
N PRO A 109 -13.16 38.76 -17.85
CA PRO A 109 -14.30 39.67 -17.72
C PRO A 109 -14.08 41.06 -18.32
N SER A 110 -12.83 41.52 -18.44
CA SER A 110 -12.48 42.85 -18.97
C SER A 110 -12.34 42.92 -20.49
N LEU A 111 -12.59 41.84 -21.23
CA LEU A 111 -12.48 41.84 -22.70
C LEU A 111 -13.64 42.64 -23.29
N SER A 112 -13.32 43.58 -24.16
CA SER A 112 -14.28 44.53 -24.76
C SER A 112 -15.06 43.96 -25.95
N SER A 113 -14.62 42.83 -26.53
CA SER A 113 -15.29 42.19 -27.66
C SER A 113 -15.29 40.67 -27.56
N SER A 114 -16.44 40.05 -27.84
CA SER A 114 -16.58 38.61 -28.03
C SER A 114 -16.08 38.22 -29.43
N GLY A 115 -14.78 37.96 -29.58
CA GLY A 115 -14.26 37.27 -30.76
C GLY A 115 -14.62 35.78 -30.73
N SER A 116 -14.42 35.04 -31.83
CA SER A 116 -14.65 33.57 -31.84
C SER A 116 -13.83 32.84 -30.77
N LEU A 117 -12.67 33.39 -30.41
CA LEU A 117 -11.72 32.82 -29.45
C LEU A 117 -11.58 33.65 -28.16
N GLN A 118 -12.33 34.75 -28.01
CA GLN A 118 -12.23 35.65 -26.87
C GLN A 118 -13.58 35.83 -26.20
N HIS A 119 -13.64 35.58 -24.90
CA HIS A 119 -14.89 35.40 -24.15
C HIS A 119 -14.93 36.35 -22.95
N PRO A 120 -15.89 37.29 -22.88
CA PRO A 120 -15.97 38.31 -21.82
C PRO A 120 -16.61 37.77 -20.53
N TYR A 121 -16.16 36.60 -20.08
CA TYR A 121 -16.57 35.94 -18.83
C TYR A 121 -15.43 35.03 -18.37
N THR A 122 -15.47 34.59 -17.10
CA THR A 122 -14.47 33.65 -16.53
C THR A 122 -15.12 32.31 -16.14
N ILE A 123 -14.30 31.35 -15.68
CA ILE A 123 -14.77 30.08 -15.12
C ILE A 123 -15.22 30.25 -13.66
N GLY A 124 -16.30 29.59 -13.26
CA GLY A 124 -16.78 29.60 -11.87
C GLY A 124 -17.69 28.42 -11.53
N PRO A 125 -18.11 28.30 -10.25
CA PRO A 125 -18.93 27.19 -9.77
C PRO A 125 -20.41 27.26 -10.20
N ILE A 126 -20.84 28.40 -10.75
CA ILE A 126 -22.22 28.61 -11.25
C ILE A 126 -22.19 29.40 -12.56
N ASP A 127 -23.26 29.29 -13.32
CA ASP A 127 -23.50 30.17 -14.47
C ASP A 127 -24.15 31.47 -13.97
N SER A 128 -23.66 32.65 -14.38
CA SER A 128 -24.18 33.95 -13.88
C SER A 128 -25.67 34.20 -14.14
N GLU A 129 -26.31 33.45 -15.03
CA GLU A 129 -27.75 33.47 -15.23
C GLU A 129 -28.52 32.83 -14.06
N GLN A 130 -27.82 32.12 -13.17
CA GLN A 130 -28.34 31.40 -12.00
C GLN A 130 -28.03 32.11 -10.66
N GLY A 131 -27.30 33.23 -10.65
CA GLY A 131 -26.98 34.01 -9.46
C GLY A 131 -25.72 34.87 -9.57
N ASP A 132 -25.55 35.81 -8.62
CA ASP A 132 -24.37 36.69 -8.53
C ASP A 132 -23.40 36.18 -7.44
N ILE A 133 -22.11 36.01 -7.79
CA ILE A 133 -21.02 35.78 -6.83
C ILE A 133 -20.14 37.02 -6.79
N TYR A 134 -19.91 37.53 -5.58
CA TYR A 134 -19.06 38.69 -5.34
C TYR A 134 -17.64 38.23 -5.01
N ILE A 135 -16.69 38.60 -5.86
CA ILE A 135 -15.27 38.29 -5.68
C ILE A 135 -14.63 39.57 -5.12
N ASN A 136 -14.52 39.66 -3.80
CA ASN A 136 -13.96 40.76 -2.99
C ASN A 136 -14.87 41.95 -2.65
N ALA A 137 -14.39 42.76 -1.68
CA ALA A 137 -15.08 43.89 -1.02
C ALA A 137 -15.50 45.05 -1.94
N THR A 138 -15.18 45.00 -3.24
CA THR A 138 -15.53 46.01 -4.25
C THR A 138 -16.82 45.73 -5.02
N SER A 139 -17.54 44.65 -4.72
CA SER A 139 -18.89 44.37 -5.25
C SER A 139 -19.02 44.38 -6.78
N GLN A 140 -17.96 44.03 -7.52
CA GLN A 140 -17.99 44.01 -8.98
C GLN A 140 -18.65 42.70 -9.48
N LYS A 141 -19.74 42.83 -10.25
CA LYS A 141 -20.45 41.70 -10.85
C LYS A 141 -19.63 41.15 -12.02
N ILE A 142 -19.02 39.98 -11.83
CA ILE A 142 -18.22 39.29 -12.83
C ILE A 142 -19.06 38.18 -13.47
N ARG A 143 -19.12 38.14 -14.81
CA ARG A 143 -19.79 37.07 -15.53
C ARG A 143 -18.95 35.79 -15.46
N MET A 144 -19.56 34.70 -15.03
CA MET A 144 -18.95 33.39 -14.83
C MET A 144 -19.79 32.30 -15.51
N LYS A 145 -19.12 31.23 -15.94
CA LYS A 145 -19.77 30.00 -16.41
C LYS A 145 -19.07 28.77 -15.86
N ARG A 146 -19.83 27.69 -15.65
CA ARG A 146 -19.27 26.37 -15.34
C ARG A 146 -18.49 25.83 -16.53
N LEU A 147 -17.46 25.05 -16.28
CA LEU A 147 -16.68 24.41 -17.36
C LEU A 147 -17.56 23.55 -18.28
N SER A 148 -18.50 22.79 -17.70
CA SER A 148 -19.45 21.97 -18.47
C SER A 148 -20.34 22.81 -19.39
N THR A 149 -20.76 24.00 -18.95
CA THR A 149 -21.54 24.95 -19.78
C THR A 149 -20.67 25.52 -20.90
N ILE A 150 -19.45 25.95 -20.60
CA ILE A 150 -18.50 26.49 -21.60
C ILE A 150 -18.22 25.45 -22.68
N MET A 151 -17.85 24.22 -22.28
CA MET A 151 -17.55 23.12 -23.20
C MET A 151 -18.76 22.79 -24.10
N ARG A 152 -19.98 22.76 -23.53
CA ARG A 152 -21.20 22.52 -24.28
C ARG A 152 -21.50 23.63 -25.30
N GLU A 153 -21.37 24.89 -24.91
CA GLU A 153 -21.64 26.03 -25.80
C GLU A 153 -20.65 26.15 -26.96
N LEU A 154 -19.38 25.80 -26.70
CA LEU A 154 -18.33 25.79 -27.73
C LEU A 154 -18.31 24.48 -28.54
N GLY A 155 -19.11 23.48 -28.17
CA GLY A 155 -19.14 22.19 -28.88
C GLY A 155 -17.92 21.29 -28.61
N HIS A 156 -17.23 21.49 -27.49
CA HIS A 156 -16.04 20.73 -27.12
C HIS A 156 -16.36 19.58 -26.17
N HIS A 157 -15.88 18.38 -26.50
CA HIS A 157 -15.98 17.20 -25.62
C HIS A 157 -14.78 17.02 -24.69
N VAL A 158 -13.64 17.59 -25.06
CA VAL A 158 -12.37 17.51 -24.33
C VAL A 158 -11.68 18.86 -24.39
N ALA A 159 -11.10 19.30 -23.27
CA ALA A 159 -10.11 20.35 -23.24
C ALA A 159 -8.73 19.72 -23.01
N ASP A 160 -7.79 19.95 -23.92
CA ASP A 160 -6.45 19.36 -23.81
C ASP A 160 -5.63 20.03 -22.71
N VAL A 161 -5.70 21.36 -22.63
CA VAL A 161 -5.04 22.13 -21.58
C VAL A 161 -5.99 23.19 -21.08
N ILE A 162 -6.16 23.28 -19.76
CA ILE A 162 -6.82 24.44 -19.14
C ILE A 162 -5.85 25.12 -18.19
N ARG A 163 -5.78 26.44 -18.28
CA ARG A 163 -5.11 27.29 -17.29
C ARG A 163 -6.15 28.03 -16.47
N ILE A 164 -6.12 27.88 -15.15
CA ILE A 164 -6.97 28.60 -14.21
C ILE A 164 -6.10 29.55 -13.38
N ASP A 165 -6.26 30.85 -13.62
CA ASP A 165 -5.78 31.94 -12.76
C ASP A 165 -7.00 32.82 -12.41
N ALA A 166 -7.74 32.43 -11.38
CA ALA A 166 -9.04 33.02 -11.06
C ALA A 166 -9.04 33.76 -9.71
N GLN A 167 -7.86 34.18 -9.25
CA GLN A 167 -7.64 35.02 -8.08
C GLN A 167 -8.39 34.56 -6.80
N GLY A 168 -8.31 33.27 -6.46
CA GLY A 168 -8.91 32.68 -5.25
C GLY A 168 -10.17 31.83 -5.52
N LEU A 169 -10.70 31.85 -6.75
CA LEU A 169 -11.85 31.03 -7.15
C LEU A 169 -11.48 29.60 -7.56
N GLU A 170 -10.19 29.27 -7.58
CA GLU A 170 -9.66 27.95 -7.95
C GLU A 170 -10.35 26.85 -7.15
N PHE A 171 -10.44 27.02 -5.83
CA PHE A 171 -10.98 26.00 -4.92
C PHE A 171 -12.44 25.65 -5.20
N GLN A 172 -13.30 26.67 -5.37
CA GLN A 172 -14.72 26.47 -5.65
C GLN A 172 -14.95 25.92 -7.05
N THR A 173 -14.15 26.38 -8.01
CA THR A 173 -14.19 25.89 -9.40
C THR A 173 -13.83 24.42 -9.48
N ILE A 174 -12.75 23.97 -8.82
CA ILE A 174 -12.36 22.56 -8.80
C ILE A 174 -13.43 21.69 -8.10
N ARG A 175 -14.04 22.16 -7.02
CA ARG A 175 -15.17 21.47 -6.37
C ARG A 175 -16.35 21.28 -7.34
N ASP A 176 -16.76 22.33 -8.05
CA ASP A 176 -17.84 22.22 -9.05
C ASP A 176 -17.46 21.30 -10.22
N MET A 177 -16.24 21.42 -10.74
CA MET A 177 -15.75 20.56 -11.81
C MET A 177 -15.77 19.08 -11.40
N ALA A 178 -15.51 18.76 -10.12
CA ALA A 178 -15.63 17.40 -9.61
C ALA A 178 -17.08 16.94 -9.48
N LEU A 179 -17.97 17.79 -8.94
CA LEU A 179 -19.41 17.50 -8.79
C LEU A 179 -20.10 17.29 -10.15
N THR A 180 -19.69 18.05 -11.16
CA THR A 180 -20.20 17.95 -12.54
C THR A 180 -19.45 16.93 -13.38
N ASN A 181 -18.45 16.23 -12.82
CA ASN A 181 -17.59 15.27 -13.50
C ASN A 181 -16.81 15.86 -14.72
N SER A 182 -16.64 17.19 -14.76
CA SER A 182 -15.96 17.90 -15.84
C SER A 182 -14.43 17.69 -15.82
N ILE A 183 -13.83 17.33 -14.69
CA ILE A 183 -12.37 17.06 -14.57
C ILE A 183 -11.93 15.94 -15.53
N ARG A 184 -12.77 14.94 -15.77
CA ARG A 184 -12.46 13.82 -16.69
C ARG A 184 -12.36 14.25 -18.15
N ALA A 185 -12.98 15.36 -18.51
CA ALA A 185 -12.94 15.92 -19.85
C ALA A 185 -11.72 16.83 -20.08
N VAL A 186 -10.86 16.99 -19.07
CA VAL A 186 -9.64 17.81 -19.13
C VAL A 186 -8.43 16.90 -19.08
N ARG A 187 -7.47 17.05 -20.00
CA ARG A 187 -6.23 16.24 -19.99
C ARG A 187 -5.13 16.82 -19.09
N GLU A 188 -4.98 18.13 -19.09
CA GLU A 188 -4.02 18.86 -18.29
C GLU A 188 -4.65 20.10 -17.64
N ILE A 189 -4.37 20.32 -16.36
CA ILE A 189 -4.78 21.51 -15.61
C ILE A 189 -3.52 22.24 -15.12
N GLN A 190 -3.39 23.50 -15.46
CA GLN A 190 -2.44 24.43 -14.86
C GLN A 190 -3.22 25.39 -13.95
N ILE A 191 -2.85 25.47 -12.68
CA ILE A 191 -3.62 26.24 -11.68
C ILE A 191 -2.70 27.10 -10.83
N GLU A 192 -3.00 28.39 -10.74
CA GLU A 192 -2.30 29.32 -9.86
C GLU A 192 -3.08 29.50 -8.56
N VAL A 193 -2.50 29.04 -7.45
CA VAL A 193 -3.12 29.17 -6.13
C VAL A 193 -2.50 30.35 -5.40
N GLN A 194 -3.32 31.35 -5.08
CA GLN A 194 -2.87 32.48 -4.27
C GLN A 194 -2.81 32.09 -2.78
N GLY A 195 -1.76 32.52 -2.07
CA GLY A 195 -1.48 32.16 -0.67
C GLY A 195 -2.44 32.72 0.39
N GLY A 196 -3.66 33.09 0.00
CA GLY A 196 -4.77 33.39 0.92
C GLY A 196 -5.55 32.14 1.35
N GLY A 197 -5.44 31.03 0.60
CA GLY A 197 -6.04 29.76 0.99
C GLY A 197 -5.23 29.09 2.09
N GLY A 198 -5.85 28.75 3.22
CA GLY A 198 -5.14 28.01 4.28
C GLY A 198 -4.66 26.65 3.74
N ASP A 199 -3.60 26.08 4.31
CA ASP A 199 -3.07 24.76 3.89
C ASP A 199 -4.19 23.72 3.66
N LYS A 200 -5.23 23.75 4.50
CA LYS A 200 -6.42 22.90 4.42
C LYS A 200 -7.15 22.98 3.07
N GLU A 201 -7.34 24.16 2.49
CA GLU A 201 -8.08 24.34 1.23
C GLU A 201 -7.28 23.83 0.03
N VAL A 202 -5.95 24.03 0.06
CA VAL A 202 -5.03 23.44 -0.92
C VAL A 202 -5.06 21.92 -0.84
N TRP A 203 -5.01 21.35 0.36
CA TRP A 203 -5.11 19.90 0.56
C TRP A 203 -6.44 19.35 0.07
N GLU A 204 -7.56 20.00 0.37
CA GLU A 204 -8.88 19.53 -0.06
C GLU A 204 -9.03 19.57 -1.59
N MET A 205 -8.60 20.66 -2.23
CA MET A 205 -8.61 20.78 -3.70
C MET A 205 -7.78 19.68 -4.35
N MET A 206 -6.63 19.38 -3.77
CA MET A 206 -5.71 18.38 -4.29
C MET A 206 -6.22 16.96 -4.04
N ASP A 207 -6.88 16.70 -2.91
CA ASP A 207 -7.60 15.44 -2.68
C ASP A 207 -8.71 15.25 -3.72
N ILE A 208 -9.45 16.31 -4.07
CA ILE A 208 -10.45 16.26 -5.14
C ILE A 208 -9.81 15.91 -6.49
N LEU A 209 -8.74 16.61 -6.87
CA LEU A 209 -8.03 16.37 -8.14
C LEU A 209 -7.44 14.95 -8.20
N ASN A 210 -6.77 14.50 -7.13
CA ASN A 210 -6.22 13.15 -7.01
C ASN A 210 -7.31 12.07 -7.10
N ASN A 211 -8.46 12.29 -6.44
CA ASN A 211 -9.60 11.37 -6.52
C ASN A 211 -10.22 11.28 -7.92
N GLN A 212 -9.94 12.26 -8.79
CA GLN A 212 -10.34 12.27 -10.19
C GLN A 212 -9.23 11.79 -11.14
N GLY A 213 -8.10 11.28 -10.61
CA GLY A 213 -7.01 10.69 -11.40
C GLY A 213 -5.93 11.67 -11.85
N MET A 214 -5.99 12.92 -11.41
CA MET A 214 -4.98 13.94 -11.75
C MET A 214 -3.78 13.85 -10.81
N VAL A 215 -2.58 14.01 -11.36
CA VAL A 215 -1.32 14.07 -10.60
C VAL A 215 -0.56 15.35 -10.93
N VAL A 216 0.04 15.98 -9.93
CA VAL A 216 0.90 17.15 -10.12
C VAL A 216 2.19 16.67 -10.79
N PHE A 217 2.58 17.23 -11.93
CA PHE A 217 3.87 16.94 -12.56
C PHE A 217 4.84 18.12 -12.53
N HIS A 218 4.33 19.33 -12.25
CA HIS A 218 5.16 20.49 -12.01
C HIS A 218 4.62 21.38 -10.89
N LYS A 219 5.51 22.04 -10.15
CA LYS A 219 5.21 23.04 -9.11
C LYS A 219 6.22 24.17 -9.21
N GLU A 220 5.71 25.39 -9.21
CA GLU A 220 6.52 26.59 -9.18
C GLU A 220 6.06 27.52 -8.04
N ASN A 221 7.00 27.91 -7.16
CA ASN A 221 6.72 28.88 -6.11
C ASN A 221 6.96 30.30 -6.64
N ILE A 222 5.95 31.15 -6.55
CA ILE A 222 6.01 32.54 -6.99
C ILE A 222 6.06 33.45 -5.77
N LEU A 223 7.12 34.23 -5.68
CA LEU A 223 7.22 35.35 -4.75
C LEU A 223 6.69 36.60 -5.45
N LYS A 224 5.42 36.98 -5.22
CA LYS A 224 4.94 38.28 -5.68
C LYS A 224 5.44 39.34 -4.70
N SER A 225 6.48 40.10 -5.10
CA SER A 225 6.86 41.32 -4.38
C SER A 225 5.76 42.36 -4.62
N THR A 226 4.88 42.54 -3.64
CA THR A 226 4.06 43.75 -3.63
C THR A 226 5.04 44.91 -3.39
N GLY A 227 5.05 45.91 -4.27
CA GLY A 227 5.96 47.06 -4.21
C GLY A 227 5.76 47.99 -2.99
N ARG A 228 5.24 47.47 -1.88
CA ARG A 228 5.14 48.13 -0.58
C ARG A 228 5.70 47.17 0.47
N GLU A 229 6.69 47.64 1.21
CA GLU A 229 7.30 46.95 2.35
C GLU A 229 6.25 46.26 3.22
N GLY A 230 6.30 44.92 3.34
CA GLY A 230 5.66 44.24 4.47
C GLY A 230 5.13 42.82 4.30
N ALA A 231 4.70 42.36 3.11
CA ALA A 231 4.24 40.98 2.95
C ALA A 231 4.34 40.49 1.50
N ALA A 232 5.31 39.60 1.23
CA ALA A 232 5.34 38.84 -0.01
C ALA A 232 4.16 37.87 -0.02
N VAL A 233 3.21 38.05 -0.94
CA VAL A 233 2.15 37.06 -1.17
C VAL A 233 2.82 35.90 -1.91
N LYS A 234 2.95 34.76 -1.24
CA LYS A 234 3.38 33.51 -1.86
C LYS A 234 2.22 32.99 -2.72
N ALA A 235 2.41 32.88 -4.03
CA ALA A 235 1.53 32.11 -4.89
C ALA A 235 2.25 30.83 -5.32
N VAL A 236 1.51 29.77 -5.62
CA VAL A 236 2.08 28.52 -6.11
C VAL A 236 1.34 28.10 -7.37
N LYS A 237 2.08 27.87 -8.46
CA LYS A 237 1.53 27.26 -9.67
C LYS A 237 1.71 25.75 -9.61
N TYR A 238 0.66 25.02 -9.96
CA TYR A 238 0.71 23.57 -10.14
C TYR A 238 0.33 23.22 -11.57
N ALA A 239 1.05 22.30 -12.19
CA ALA A 239 0.64 21.65 -13.42
C ALA A 239 0.29 20.20 -13.12
N LEU A 240 -0.90 19.78 -13.55
CA LEU A 240 -1.45 18.46 -13.27
C LEU A 240 -1.88 17.78 -14.56
N THR A 241 -1.73 16.46 -14.64
CA THR A 241 -2.18 15.65 -15.78
C THR A 241 -2.80 14.34 -15.31
N HIS A 242 -3.62 13.71 -16.15
CA HIS A 242 -4.05 12.33 -15.90
C HIS A 242 -2.90 11.35 -16.14
N LEU A 243 -2.80 10.32 -15.29
CA LEU A 243 -1.90 9.19 -15.57
C LEU A 243 -2.46 8.33 -16.72
N ALA A 244 -1.86 8.40 -17.91
CA ALA A 244 -2.12 7.46 -19.02
C ALA A 244 -1.41 6.09 -18.76
N PRO A 245 -1.92 4.94 -19.25
CA PRO A 245 -2.60 3.96 -18.40
C PRO A 245 -1.74 2.82 -17.76
N ARG A 246 -2.14 2.52 -16.50
CA ARG A 246 -2.31 1.22 -15.80
C ARG A 246 -1.14 0.22 -15.71
N PRO A 247 -0.35 0.25 -14.61
CA PRO A 247 0.45 -0.89 -14.20
C PRO A 247 -0.42 -2.05 -13.70
N PHE A 248 -0.16 -3.25 -14.22
CA PHE A 248 -0.77 -4.53 -13.79
C PHE A 248 -0.41 -4.94 -12.34
N LEU A 249 0.58 -4.29 -11.73
CA LEU A 249 1.22 -4.69 -10.46
C LEU A 249 0.30 -4.76 -9.23
N LEU A 250 -0.88 -4.15 -9.29
CA LEU A 250 -1.76 -4.01 -8.14
C LEU A 250 -3.19 -4.55 -8.38
N GLN A 251 -3.47 -5.19 -9.51
CA GLN A 251 -4.74 -5.92 -9.63
C GLN A 251 -4.70 -7.14 -8.69
N PRO A 252 -5.63 -7.29 -7.74
CA PRO A 252 -5.77 -8.57 -7.07
C PRO A 252 -6.13 -9.63 -8.14
N GLU A 253 -5.55 -10.82 -8.02
CA GLU A 253 -5.86 -12.02 -8.81
C GLU A 253 -7.33 -12.52 -8.63
N ARG A 254 -8.24 -11.63 -8.22
CA ARG A 254 -9.63 -11.91 -7.88
C ARG A 254 -10.55 -12.11 -9.08
N ALA A 255 -10.10 -11.81 -10.29
CA ALA A 255 -10.82 -12.21 -11.50
C ALA A 255 -10.81 -13.73 -11.73
N ARG A 256 -10.04 -14.52 -10.96
CA ARG A 256 -10.00 -15.99 -11.09
C ARG A 256 -10.84 -16.77 -10.06
N LEU A 257 -11.27 -16.17 -8.95
CA LEU A 257 -11.86 -16.93 -7.83
C LEU A 257 -13.39 -16.85 -7.73
N VAL A 258 -14.07 -16.03 -8.54
CA VAL A 258 -15.53 -15.83 -8.43
C VAL A 258 -16.33 -16.50 -9.57
N GLY A 259 -15.66 -17.14 -10.54
CA GLY A 259 -16.39 -17.78 -11.63
C GLY A 259 -15.60 -18.89 -12.30
N GLN A 260 -15.43 -20.03 -11.62
CA GLN A 260 -15.47 -21.38 -12.19
C GLN A 260 -15.06 -22.41 -11.13
N ALA A 261 -16.01 -23.21 -10.68
CA ALA A 261 -15.71 -24.55 -10.20
C ALA A 261 -15.30 -25.37 -11.44
N GLY A 262 -14.00 -25.62 -11.61
CA GLY A 262 -13.41 -26.34 -12.75
C GLY A 262 -11.89 -26.17 -12.81
N PRO A 263 -11.11 -27.11 -13.38
CA PRO A 263 -9.77 -27.45 -12.91
C PRO A 263 -8.75 -26.33 -13.15
N ALA A 264 -7.79 -26.25 -12.23
CA ALA A 264 -6.64 -25.36 -12.24
C ALA A 264 -6.04 -25.19 -13.64
N LEU A 265 -6.18 -23.99 -14.22
CA LEU A 265 -5.45 -23.64 -15.43
C LEU A 265 -4.04 -23.18 -15.06
N SER A 266 -3.14 -24.14 -15.22
CA SER A 266 -1.72 -24.00 -15.51
C SER A 266 -1.36 -22.68 -16.19
N SER A 267 -0.49 -21.90 -15.55
CA SER A 267 0.41 -20.99 -16.25
C SER A 267 1.34 -21.84 -17.11
N SER A 268 1.11 -21.89 -18.41
CA SER A 268 2.00 -22.53 -19.37
C SER A 268 3.33 -21.79 -19.42
N GLY A 269 4.40 -22.42 -18.94
CA GLY A 269 5.75 -21.91 -19.10
C GLY A 269 6.87 -22.50 -18.24
N GLU A 270 6.59 -23.44 -17.33
CA GLU A 270 7.50 -24.46 -16.76
C GLU A 270 6.76 -25.08 -15.57
N VAL A 271 6.76 -26.40 -15.45
CA VAL A 271 6.23 -27.09 -14.27
C VAL A 271 7.12 -26.69 -13.09
N ASP A 272 6.69 -25.69 -12.32
CA ASP A 272 7.28 -25.34 -11.02
C ASP A 272 7.11 -26.60 -10.17
N SER A 273 8.16 -27.41 -10.03
CA SER A 273 8.15 -28.56 -9.13
C SER A 273 7.95 -28.00 -7.73
N ASP A 274 6.71 -27.97 -7.26
CA ASP A 274 6.40 -27.53 -5.91
C ASP A 274 7.08 -28.51 -4.95
N PHE A 275 8.19 -28.08 -4.34
CA PHE A 275 9.01 -28.90 -3.45
C PHE A 275 8.19 -29.51 -2.30
N LEU A 276 7.06 -28.90 -1.96
CA LEU A 276 6.10 -29.44 -0.99
C LEU A 276 5.39 -30.70 -1.50
N SER A 277 5.16 -30.83 -2.80
CA SER A 277 4.60 -32.05 -3.40
C SER A 277 5.57 -33.22 -3.30
N GLU A 278 6.88 -32.98 -3.51
CA GLU A 278 7.92 -34.00 -3.30
C GLU A 278 8.02 -34.39 -1.82
N TYR A 279 8.01 -33.38 -0.94
CA TYR A 279 8.05 -33.58 0.50
C TYR A 279 6.81 -34.31 1.06
N ALA A 280 5.64 -34.16 0.46
CA ALA A 280 4.39 -34.75 0.95
C ALA A 280 4.46 -36.28 1.06
N HIS A 281 5.08 -36.95 0.09
CA HIS A 281 5.24 -38.40 0.13
C HIS A 281 6.17 -38.84 1.28
N LEU A 282 7.29 -38.14 1.46
CA LEU A 282 8.22 -38.38 2.57
C LEU A 282 7.52 -38.17 3.90
N HIS A 283 6.82 -37.05 4.04
CA HIS A 283 6.15 -36.66 5.27
C HIS A 283 5.16 -37.74 5.72
N LYS A 284 4.27 -38.17 4.82
CA LYS A 284 3.28 -39.22 5.11
C LYS A 284 3.94 -40.53 5.55
N THR A 285 4.99 -40.94 4.85
CA THR A 285 5.66 -42.22 5.07
C THR A 285 6.40 -42.25 6.40
N GLU A 286 7.23 -41.23 6.67
CA GLU A 286 8.03 -41.15 7.90
C GLU A 286 7.15 -40.93 9.14
N LEU A 287 6.02 -40.21 9.01
CA LEU A 287 5.08 -39.99 10.11
C LEU A 287 4.33 -41.28 10.48
N ALA A 288 3.93 -42.09 9.49
CA ALA A 288 3.18 -43.32 9.71
C ALA A 288 3.95 -44.38 10.51
N ILE A 289 5.28 -44.41 10.35
CA ILE A 289 6.16 -45.37 11.03
C ILE A 289 6.92 -44.76 12.22
N CYS A 290 6.65 -43.50 12.57
CA CYS A 290 7.44 -42.75 13.56
C CYS A 290 8.95 -42.81 13.29
N GLY A 291 9.34 -42.71 12.01
CA GLY A 291 10.72 -42.77 11.56
C GLY A 291 11.44 -41.45 11.82
N ARG A 292 11.67 -40.67 10.78
CA ARG A 292 12.35 -39.39 10.84
C ARG A 292 11.35 -38.27 11.10
N VAL A 293 11.27 -37.80 12.35
CA VAL A 293 10.30 -36.77 12.76
C VAL A 293 11.02 -35.58 13.40
N LEU A 294 10.59 -34.37 13.07
CA LEU A 294 10.97 -33.15 13.77
C LEU A 294 9.71 -32.49 14.31
N VAL A 295 9.63 -32.40 15.64
CA VAL A 295 8.54 -31.73 16.36
C VAL A 295 8.99 -30.33 16.74
N PHE A 296 8.26 -29.31 16.28
CA PHE A 296 8.38 -27.97 16.85
C PHE A 296 7.45 -27.88 18.08
N ASP A 297 8.05 -27.83 19.27
CA ASP A 297 7.38 -27.89 20.55
C ASP A 297 7.27 -26.52 21.19
N CYS A 298 6.09 -25.94 21.02
CA CYS A 298 5.83 -24.58 21.42
C CYS A 298 4.39 -24.36 21.89
N ASN A 299 4.04 -25.05 22.97
CA ASN A 299 2.77 -24.89 23.67
C ASN A 299 2.77 -23.61 24.56
N LEU A 300 1.70 -23.38 25.31
CA LEU A 300 1.50 -22.21 26.19
C LEU A 300 2.20 -22.36 27.54
N LEU A 301 2.63 -23.58 27.88
CA LEU A 301 3.47 -23.87 29.04
C LEU A 301 4.94 -23.49 28.75
N ASN A 302 5.38 -23.64 27.51
CA ASN A 302 6.72 -23.28 27.04
C ASN A 302 6.84 -21.76 26.77
N ASP A 303 7.93 -21.14 27.22
CA ASP A 303 8.20 -19.72 27.01
C ASP A 303 8.78 -19.43 25.61
N CYS A 304 7.98 -19.66 24.56
CA CYS A 304 8.41 -19.40 23.19
C CYS A 304 8.14 -17.96 22.71
N GLY A 305 7.94 -17.01 23.61
CA GLY A 305 7.59 -15.63 23.21
C GLY A 305 6.18 -15.48 22.62
N GLY A 306 6.00 -14.40 21.85
CA GLY A 306 4.73 -13.97 21.26
C GLY A 306 4.44 -14.60 19.90
N LEU A 307 3.44 -14.10 19.18
CA LEU A 307 3.01 -14.70 17.90
C LEU A 307 4.14 -14.80 16.89
N ALA A 308 4.90 -13.72 16.72
CA ALA A 308 5.95 -13.67 15.71
C ALA A 308 7.08 -14.66 16.00
N ASP A 309 7.46 -14.80 17.27
CA ASP A 309 8.49 -15.73 17.70
C ASP A 309 8.09 -17.17 17.37
N ARG A 310 6.84 -17.53 17.71
CA ARG A 310 6.24 -18.83 17.43
C ARG A 310 6.20 -19.12 15.93
N MET A 311 5.65 -18.21 15.13
CA MET A 311 5.52 -18.42 13.68
C MET A 311 6.88 -18.51 12.97
N THR A 312 7.87 -17.73 13.40
CA THR A 312 9.21 -17.79 12.81
C THR A 312 9.89 -19.12 13.16
N GLY A 313 9.76 -19.57 14.41
CA GLY A 313 10.23 -20.89 14.84
C GLY A 313 9.55 -22.01 14.07
N THR A 314 8.22 -21.98 13.94
CA THR A 314 7.41 -22.93 13.17
C THR A 314 7.89 -23.06 11.73
N ILE A 315 8.04 -21.94 11.00
CA ILE A 315 8.44 -21.97 9.59
C ILE A 315 9.91 -22.39 9.44
N THR A 316 10.79 -21.99 10.37
CA THR A 316 12.19 -22.44 10.38
C THR A 316 12.27 -23.95 10.60
N ALA A 317 11.56 -24.46 11.61
CA ALA A 317 11.50 -25.89 11.91
C ALA A 317 10.96 -26.68 10.71
N ALA A 318 9.90 -26.21 10.07
CA ALA A 318 9.36 -26.86 8.87
C ALA A 318 10.36 -26.90 7.71
N MET A 319 11.06 -25.78 7.44
CA MET A 319 12.11 -25.73 6.42
C MET A 319 13.25 -26.70 6.73
N VAL A 320 13.68 -26.76 7.99
CA VAL A 320 14.72 -27.69 8.45
C VAL A 320 14.27 -29.14 8.35
N SER A 321 13.00 -29.45 8.64
CA SER A 321 12.43 -30.79 8.44
C SER A 321 12.54 -31.23 6.98
N ILE A 322 12.18 -30.36 6.04
CA ILE A 322 12.30 -30.63 4.59
C ILE A 322 13.77 -30.86 4.21
N LEU A 323 14.69 -29.99 4.65
CA LEU A 323 16.12 -30.08 4.34
C LEU A 323 16.84 -31.28 5.00
N THR A 324 16.22 -31.91 5.99
CA THR A 324 16.75 -33.07 6.72
C THR A 324 15.97 -34.35 6.49
N ASN A 325 15.02 -34.34 5.55
CA ASN A 325 14.20 -35.50 5.22
C ASN A 325 13.45 -36.04 6.47
N ARG A 326 12.80 -35.14 7.21
CA ARG A 326 11.99 -35.44 8.40
C ARG A 326 10.55 -34.98 8.22
N SER A 327 9.58 -35.71 8.75
CA SER A 327 8.21 -35.20 8.90
C SER A 327 8.15 -34.09 9.93
N PHE A 328 7.65 -32.94 9.50
CA PHE A 328 7.38 -31.77 10.34
C PHE A 328 6.11 -31.94 11.15
N VAL A 329 6.21 -31.85 12.47
CA VAL A 329 5.05 -31.87 13.37
C VAL A 329 5.04 -30.57 14.19
N LEU A 330 3.89 -29.96 14.31
CA LEU A 330 3.68 -28.73 15.08
C LEU A 330 2.89 -29.05 16.36
N HIS A 331 3.55 -28.88 17.50
CA HIS A 331 2.93 -28.95 18.82
C HIS A 331 2.78 -27.54 19.39
N GLN A 332 1.69 -26.88 19.03
CA GLN A 332 1.34 -25.54 19.50
C GLN A 332 -0.16 -25.47 19.81
N ASP A 333 -0.50 -25.01 21.01
CA ASP A 333 -1.89 -24.94 21.44
C ASP A 333 -2.74 -24.05 20.54
N TYR A 334 -3.94 -24.54 20.23
CA TYR A 334 -4.98 -23.87 19.44
C TYR A 334 -4.60 -23.50 18.01
N PHE A 335 -3.38 -23.82 17.54
CA PHE A 335 -2.96 -23.52 16.17
C PHE A 335 -3.84 -24.24 15.14
N ASN A 336 -4.21 -25.50 15.42
CA ASN A 336 -5.09 -26.32 14.59
C ASN A 336 -6.55 -25.85 14.56
N GLU A 337 -6.94 -24.93 15.43
CA GLU A 337 -8.24 -24.27 15.38
C GLU A 337 -8.25 -23.11 14.39
N SER A 338 -7.11 -22.44 14.22
CA SER A 338 -6.93 -21.32 13.30
C SER A 338 -6.52 -21.78 11.90
N PHE A 339 -5.70 -22.83 11.80
CA PHE A 339 -5.18 -23.35 10.55
C PHE A 339 -5.34 -24.86 10.43
N GLN A 340 -5.45 -25.35 9.21
CA GLN A 340 -5.51 -26.75 8.85
C GLN A 340 -4.43 -27.06 7.80
N PRO A 341 -4.04 -28.34 7.64
CA PRO A 341 -3.13 -28.74 6.55
C PRO A 341 -3.59 -28.21 5.19
N ALA A 342 -2.68 -27.58 4.45
CA ALA A 342 -2.94 -27.13 3.09
C ALA A 342 -2.85 -28.27 2.06
N HIS A 343 -2.03 -29.29 2.33
CA HIS A 343 -1.87 -30.50 1.52
C HIS A 343 -2.37 -31.73 2.30
N PRO A 344 -3.15 -32.64 1.69
CA PRO A 344 -3.75 -33.79 2.39
C PRO A 344 -2.70 -34.78 2.96
N ASP A 345 -1.56 -34.92 2.29
CA ASP A 345 -0.48 -35.81 2.73
C ASP A 345 0.58 -35.13 3.64
N VAL A 346 0.39 -33.84 3.99
CA VAL A 346 1.27 -33.12 4.93
C VAL A 346 0.49 -32.78 6.20
N ASP A 347 0.25 -33.80 7.04
CA ASP A 347 -0.43 -33.62 8.32
C ASP A 347 0.54 -33.28 9.45
N TRP A 348 0.76 -32.00 9.66
CA TRP A 348 1.62 -31.48 10.73
C TRP A 348 0.99 -31.53 12.12
N ARG A 349 -0.27 -31.96 12.27
CA ARG A 349 -0.99 -31.84 13.56
C ARG A 349 -0.43 -32.81 14.60
N TRP A 350 -0.31 -32.33 15.83
CA TRP A 350 0.01 -33.17 16.97
C TRP A 350 -1.09 -34.19 17.26
N SER A 351 -0.71 -35.41 17.63
CA SER A 351 -1.63 -36.51 17.95
C SER A 351 -1.12 -37.36 19.12
N LYS A 352 -2.01 -38.12 19.77
CA LYS A 352 -1.66 -39.04 20.87
C LYS A 352 -0.68 -40.14 20.43
N GLN A 353 -0.74 -40.54 19.15
CA GLN A 353 0.22 -41.47 18.58
C GLN A 353 1.64 -40.85 18.56
N LEU A 354 1.75 -39.59 18.13
CA LEU A 354 3.02 -38.86 18.10
C LEU A 354 3.56 -38.58 19.50
N GLU A 355 2.68 -38.32 20.47
CA GLU A 355 3.07 -38.20 21.88
C GLU A 355 3.76 -39.48 22.38
N ASN A 356 3.22 -40.65 22.05
CA ASN A 356 3.86 -41.92 22.39
C ASN A 356 5.20 -42.11 21.68
N CYS A 357 5.28 -41.81 20.39
CA CYS A 357 6.51 -41.96 19.61
C CYS A 357 7.64 -41.03 20.06
N THR A 358 7.29 -39.84 20.56
CA THR A 358 8.26 -38.78 20.90
C THR A 358 8.55 -38.67 22.39
N ARG A 359 7.89 -39.50 23.23
CA ARG A 359 7.93 -39.41 24.71
C ARG A 359 9.35 -39.38 25.29
N ASN A 360 10.24 -40.21 24.75
CA ASN A 360 11.62 -40.35 25.24
C ASN A 360 12.63 -39.49 24.46
N SER A 361 12.16 -38.68 23.50
CA SER A 361 13.04 -37.84 22.69
C SER A 361 13.40 -36.55 23.44
N PRO A 362 14.69 -36.16 23.51
CA PRO A 362 15.10 -34.92 24.15
C PRO A 362 14.54 -33.72 23.40
N VAL A 363 14.21 -32.66 24.15
CA VAL A 363 13.84 -31.35 23.60
C VAL A 363 15.08 -30.47 23.53
N PHE A 364 15.44 -30.03 22.33
CA PHE A 364 16.50 -29.05 22.11
C PHE A 364 15.93 -27.65 22.31
N GLU A 365 16.38 -26.99 23.37
CA GLU A 365 15.95 -25.64 23.72
C GLU A 365 16.88 -24.58 23.11
N PHE A 366 16.31 -23.84 22.17
CA PHE A 366 16.91 -22.73 21.44
C PHE A 366 16.22 -21.40 21.76
N VAL A 367 15.65 -21.29 22.96
CA VAL A 367 15.00 -20.07 23.44
C VAL A 367 16.06 -19.02 23.79
N ASN A 368 15.91 -17.80 23.26
CA ASN A 368 16.83 -16.67 23.42
C ASN A 368 18.27 -16.95 22.96
N LYS A 369 18.49 -17.96 22.11
CA LYS A 369 19.80 -18.26 21.52
C LYS A 369 19.84 -17.74 20.09
N ASP A 370 20.65 -16.72 19.87
CA ASP A 370 20.90 -16.21 18.52
C ASP A 370 21.67 -17.27 17.71
N HIS A 371 21.35 -17.42 16.42
CA HIS A 371 21.96 -18.41 15.51
C HIS A 371 21.85 -19.88 15.95
N ALA A 372 20.93 -20.24 16.86
CA ALA A 372 20.79 -21.61 17.35
C ALA A 372 20.48 -22.66 16.27
N TRP A 373 19.95 -22.20 15.14
CA TRP A 373 19.67 -23.02 13.97
C TRP A 373 20.82 -23.02 12.95
N ALA A 374 21.98 -22.42 13.20
CA ALA A 374 23.10 -22.42 12.26
C ALA A 374 23.70 -23.83 12.10
N ASP A 375 23.87 -24.53 13.23
CA ASP A 375 24.52 -25.84 13.29
C ASP A 375 23.53 -26.97 13.61
N PHE A 376 22.28 -26.85 13.12
CA PHE A 376 21.21 -27.80 13.44
C PHE A 376 21.57 -29.26 13.06
N LEU A 377 22.40 -29.45 12.05
CA LEU A 377 22.89 -30.76 11.64
C LEU A 377 23.73 -31.43 12.73
N GLU A 378 24.60 -30.67 13.39
CA GLU A 378 25.43 -31.17 14.50
C GLU A 378 24.57 -31.46 15.73
N HIS A 379 23.61 -30.58 16.02
CA HIS A 379 22.70 -30.74 17.15
C HIS A 379 21.82 -31.98 16.99
N PHE A 380 21.30 -32.24 15.80
CA PHE A 380 20.34 -33.31 15.56
C PHE A 380 21.04 -34.67 15.41
N GLY A 381 22.18 -34.71 14.72
CA GLY A 381 22.87 -35.94 14.36
C GLY A 381 21.95 -36.94 13.64
N ASP A 382 22.18 -38.22 13.89
CA ASP A 382 21.41 -39.33 13.28
C ASP A 382 20.12 -39.67 14.05
N ARG A 383 19.71 -38.85 15.03
CA ARG A 383 18.51 -39.14 15.83
C ARG A 383 17.28 -39.22 14.93
N PRO A 384 16.45 -40.27 15.02
CA PRO A 384 15.26 -40.41 14.18
C PRO A 384 14.21 -39.35 14.55
N ILE A 385 14.03 -39.09 15.84
CA ILE A 385 13.07 -38.10 16.34
C ILE A 385 13.81 -36.97 17.04
N VAL A 386 13.48 -35.73 16.66
CA VAL A 386 14.04 -34.51 17.22
C VAL A 386 12.88 -33.62 17.68
N ARG A 387 12.95 -33.11 18.91
CA ARG A 387 12.00 -32.11 19.40
C ARG A 387 12.74 -30.80 19.61
N VAL A 388 12.21 -29.69 19.12
CA VAL A 388 12.86 -28.38 19.21
C VAL A 388 11.90 -27.36 19.78
N SER A 389 12.35 -26.58 20.75
CA SER A 389 11.63 -25.39 21.23
C SER A 389 12.47 -24.16 20.96
N SER A 390 11.90 -23.13 20.31
CA SER A 390 12.60 -21.88 20.02
C SER A 390 11.63 -20.71 19.91
N ASN A 391 12.10 -19.54 20.30
CA ASN A 391 11.46 -18.24 20.04
C ASN A 391 12.22 -17.43 18.96
N ARG A 392 13.16 -18.07 18.26
CA ARG A 392 13.96 -17.50 17.17
C ARG A 392 13.77 -18.35 15.91
N GLY A 393 14.03 -17.76 14.75
CA GLY A 393 14.09 -18.49 13.50
C GLY A 393 15.23 -18.02 12.61
N PHE A 394 15.57 -18.82 11.61
CA PHE A 394 16.83 -18.69 10.89
C PHE A 394 16.67 -18.87 9.37
N LEU A 395 15.49 -18.54 8.84
CA LEU A 395 15.16 -18.74 7.43
C LEU A 395 16.15 -18.06 6.47
N HIS A 396 16.64 -16.87 6.81
CA HIS A 396 17.62 -16.18 5.97
C HIS A 396 18.99 -16.84 6.00
N GLY A 397 19.41 -17.35 7.16
CA GLY A 397 20.67 -18.08 7.29
C GLY A 397 20.66 -19.38 6.49
N LEU A 398 19.51 -20.05 6.37
CA LEU A 398 19.36 -21.24 5.52
C LEU A 398 19.65 -20.94 4.04
N LEU A 399 19.20 -19.78 3.54
CA LEU A 399 19.44 -19.36 2.15
C LEU A 399 20.92 -19.12 1.84
N ASP A 400 21.69 -18.72 2.85
CA ASP A 400 23.13 -18.47 2.73
C ASP A 400 23.96 -19.71 3.17
N HIS A 401 23.32 -20.80 3.62
CA HIS A 401 23.99 -21.98 4.15
C HIS A 401 24.72 -22.78 3.05
N PRO A 402 26.02 -23.12 3.20
CA PRO A 402 26.84 -23.74 2.16
C PRO A 402 26.23 -25.02 1.56
N ARG A 403 25.63 -25.86 2.41
CA ARG A 403 25.00 -27.13 2.02
C ARG A 403 23.66 -26.98 1.29
N TYR A 404 22.88 -25.94 1.59
CA TYR A 404 21.46 -25.87 1.21
C TYR A 404 21.13 -24.74 0.23
N ARG A 405 21.99 -23.73 0.09
CA ARG A 405 21.77 -22.58 -0.80
C ARG A 405 21.41 -22.97 -2.23
N MET A 406 22.05 -24.01 -2.78
CA MET A 406 21.79 -24.47 -4.15
C MET A 406 20.42 -25.14 -4.30
N GLN A 407 20.01 -25.93 -3.30
CA GLN A 407 18.71 -26.59 -3.28
C GLN A 407 17.57 -25.57 -3.11
N LEU A 408 17.74 -24.63 -2.18
CA LEU A 408 16.78 -23.54 -1.95
C LEU A 408 16.64 -22.63 -3.18
N ALA A 409 17.75 -22.34 -3.87
CA ALA A 409 17.74 -21.61 -5.14
C ALA A 409 17.01 -22.39 -6.25
N LYS A 410 17.18 -23.71 -6.34
CA LYS A 410 16.43 -24.58 -7.27
C LYS A 410 14.91 -24.49 -7.03
N TRP A 411 14.48 -24.38 -5.78
CA TRP A 411 13.08 -24.16 -5.41
C TRP A 411 12.60 -22.71 -5.57
N ARG A 412 13.44 -21.82 -6.11
CA ARG A 412 13.15 -20.39 -6.30
C ARG A 412 12.75 -19.71 -4.98
N LEU A 413 13.30 -20.18 -3.86
CA LEU A 413 13.12 -19.57 -2.55
C LEU A 413 14.12 -18.43 -2.38
N THR A 414 13.62 -17.29 -1.92
CA THR A 414 14.35 -16.05 -1.73
C THR A 414 14.06 -15.50 -0.33
N LYS A 415 14.86 -14.53 0.11
CA LYS A 415 14.63 -13.83 1.39
C LYS A 415 13.23 -13.19 1.44
N CYS A 416 12.64 -12.84 0.30
CA CYS A 416 11.34 -12.18 0.21
C CYS A 416 10.16 -13.16 0.22
N ASN A 417 10.30 -14.35 -0.36
CA ASN A 417 9.15 -15.26 -0.55
C ASN A 417 9.18 -16.52 0.33
N ILE A 418 10.32 -16.86 0.95
CA ILE A 418 10.49 -18.15 1.66
C ILE A 418 9.45 -18.34 2.77
N PHE A 419 9.22 -17.32 3.59
CA PHE A 419 8.26 -17.42 4.69
C PHE A 419 6.85 -17.64 4.17
N GLY A 420 6.37 -16.79 3.25
CA GLY A 420 5.00 -16.90 2.76
C GLY A 420 4.75 -18.15 1.92
N ARG A 421 5.70 -18.59 1.08
CA ARG A 421 5.56 -19.84 0.30
C ARG A 421 5.49 -21.05 1.21
N MET A 422 6.36 -21.12 2.22
CA MET A 422 6.29 -22.16 3.25
C MET A 422 4.99 -22.09 4.03
N PHE A 423 4.55 -20.89 4.43
CA PHE A 423 3.34 -20.71 5.21
C PHE A 423 2.09 -21.16 4.43
N ASP A 424 1.87 -20.62 3.23
CA ASP A 424 0.68 -20.91 2.42
C ASP A 424 0.67 -22.36 1.92
N GLY A 425 1.84 -22.97 1.74
CA GLY A 425 1.97 -24.37 1.35
C GLY A 425 1.75 -25.39 2.48
N LEU A 426 1.87 -24.97 3.74
CA LEU A 426 1.64 -25.83 4.91
C LEU A 426 0.29 -25.57 5.58
N PHE A 427 -0.17 -24.31 5.57
CA PHE A 427 -1.26 -23.83 6.39
C PHE A 427 -2.34 -23.17 5.55
N LYS A 428 -3.55 -23.72 5.64
CA LYS A 428 -4.78 -23.11 5.13
C LYS A 428 -5.60 -22.59 6.30
N PRO A 429 -6.20 -21.39 6.25
CA PRO A 429 -7.09 -20.92 7.31
C PRO A 429 -8.29 -21.87 7.46
N THR A 430 -8.73 -22.09 8.70
CA THR A 430 -9.99 -22.80 8.99
C THR A 430 -11.18 -21.90 8.69
N GLN A 431 -12.39 -22.48 8.68
CA GLN A 431 -13.61 -21.68 8.59
C GLN A 431 -13.77 -20.74 9.79
N ALA A 432 -13.37 -21.17 10.99
CA ALA A 432 -13.43 -20.35 12.20
C ALA A 432 -12.54 -19.11 12.11
N LEU A 433 -11.29 -19.27 11.65
CA LEU A 433 -10.39 -18.15 11.41
C LEU A 433 -10.94 -17.24 10.30
N THR A 434 -11.39 -17.82 9.19
CA THR A 434 -11.98 -17.08 8.06
C THR A 434 -13.16 -16.22 8.51
N ASN A 435 -14.10 -16.79 9.27
CA ASN A 435 -15.25 -16.06 9.81
C ASN A 435 -14.81 -14.90 10.72
N THR A 436 -13.77 -15.08 11.52
CA THR A 436 -13.24 -14.03 12.39
C THR A 436 -12.58 -12.92 11.58
N VAL A 437 -11.77 -13.27 10.57
CA VAL A 437 -11.17 -12.31 9.64
C VAL A 437 -12.23 -11.51 8.88
N GLN A 438 -13.32 -12.15 8.46
CA GLN A 438 -14.44 -11.48 7.78
C GLN A 438 -15.16 -10.45 8.67
N LYS A 439 -15.17 -10.63 10.00
CA LYS A 439 -15.71 -9.62 10.93
C LYS A 439 -14.84 -8.36 11.00
N ILE A 440 -13.53 -8.53 10.83
CA ILE A 440 -12.54 -7.44 10.88
C ILE A 440 -12.50 -6.70 9.54
N LEU A 441 -12.45 -7.48 8.47
CA LEU A 441 -12.19 -7.03 7.12
C LEU A 441 -13.27 -7.67 6.23
N PRO A 442 -14.49 -7.14 6.16
CA PRO A 442 -15.57 -7.76 5.40
C PRO A 442 -15.24 -7.78 3.91
N TRP A 443 -15.56 -8.88 3.23
CA TRP A 443 -15.29 -9.09 1.80
C TRP A 443 -16.58 -9.41 1.03
N HIS A 444 -17.73 -9.30 1.69
CA HIS A 444 -19.07 -9.46 1.13
C HIS A 444 -19.78 -8.09 1.19
N GLY A 445 -20.67 -7.80 0.22
CA GLY A 445 -21.30 -6.48 0.04
C GLY A 445 -20.58 -5.59 -0.99
N ASP A 446 -20.64 -4.26 -0.85
CA ASP A 446 -19.95 -3.28 -1.72
C ASP A 446 -18.47 -3.61 -1.96
N LEU A 447 -17.83 -4.33 -1.02
CA LEU A 447 -16.44 -4.75 -1.09
C LEU A 447 -16.13 -5.88 -2.09
N ALA A 448 -17.16 -6.55 -2.63
CA ALA A 448 -17.05 -7.53 -3.70
C ALA A 448 -17.32 -6.95 -5.09
N GLN A 449 -17.94 -5.77 -5.18
CA GLN A 449 -18.43 -5.19 -6.45
C GLN A 449 -17.48 -4.16 -7.05
N ARG A 450 -16.55 -3.59 -6.27
CA ARG A 450 -15.51 -2.66 -6.74
C ARG A 450 -14.16 -2.97 -6.09
N PRO A 451 -13.02 -2.72 -6.76
CA PRO A 451 -11.71 -2.81 -6.13
C PRO A 451 -11.62 -1.83 -4.95
N ILE A 452 -11.10 -2.30 -3.81
CA ILE A 452 -10.83 -1.49 -2.61
C ILE A 452 -9.35 -1.50 -2.32
N LEU A 453 -8.83 -0.32 -1.98
CA LEU A 453 -7.47 -0.17 -1.47
C LEU A 453 -7.50 -0.38 0.03
N THR A 454 -7.03 -1.55 0.47
CA THR A 454 -6.85 -1.81 1.89
C THR A 454 -5.44 -1.38 2.31
N VAL A 455 -5.36 -0.45 3.26
CA VAL A 455 -4.11 0.07 3.79
C VAL A 455 -3.96 -0.43 5.21
N GLY A 456 -3.17 -1.47 5.38
CA GLY A 456 -2.90 -2.04 6.68
C GLY A 456 -1.94 -1.16 7.46
N MET A 457 -2.26 -0.91 8.73
CA MET A 457 -1.42 -0.18 9.67
C MET A 457 -1.34 -0.96 10.99
N HIS A 458 -0.14 -1.14 11.52
CA HIS A 458 0.04 -1.77 12.83
C HIS A 458 0.88 -0.90 13.76
N PHE A 459 0.31 -0.54 14.91
CA PHE A 459 0.95 0.26 15.96
C PHE A 459 1.29 -0.61 17.16
N ARG A 460 2.57 -0.97 17.27
CA ARG A 460 3.13 -1.72 18.39
C ARG A 460 3.61 -0.76 19.47
N MET A 461 2.93 -0.73 20.61
CA MET A 461 3.21 0.17 21.74
C MET A 461 4.09 -0.47 22.83
N GLY A 462 4.42 -1.75 22.71
CA GLY A 462 5.29 -2.47 23.64
C GLY A 462 4.50 -3.16 24.76
N ASP A 463 5.11 -4.10 25.48
CA ASP A 463 4.35 -5.00 26.37
C ASP A 463 3.61 -4.28 27.51
N ARG A 464 4.07 -3.08 27.90
CA ARG A 464 3.37 -2.23 28.86
C ARG A 464 1.95 -1.84 28.41
N SER A 465 1.65 -1.87 27.11
CA SER A 465 0.30 -1.54 26.62
C SER A 465 -0.75 -2.60 26.96
N PHE A 466 -0.32 -3.83 27.31
CA PHE A 466 -1.20 -4.89 27.78
C PHE A 466 -1.57 -4.76 29.26
N ASP A 467 -0.90 -3.87 30.01
CA ASP A 467 -1.26 -3.60 31.41
C ASP A 467 -2.64 -2.92 31.46
N PRO A 468 -3.65 -3.50 32.13
CA PRO A 468 -4.99 -2.92 32.23
C PRO A 468 -4.99 -1.49 32.79
N ARG A 469 -4.02 -1.15 33.65
CA ARG A 469 -3.88 0.21 34.21
C ARG A 469 -3.44 1.19 33.13
N VAL A 470 -2.52 0.79 32.26
CA VAL A 470 -2.08 1.61 31.11
C VAL A 470 -3.20 1.71 30.06
N ALA A 471 -3.91 0.60 29.83
CA ALA A 471 -5.04 0.55 28.90
C ALA A 471 -6.22 1.44 29.35
N ALA A 472 -6.42 1.61 30.65
CA ALA A 472 -7.47 2.44 31.25
C ALA A 472 -7.13 3.94 31.27
N LEU A 473 -5.86 4.31 31.12
CA LEU A 473 -5.45 5.72 31.04
C LEU A 473 -5.88 6.33 29.70
N ALA A 474 -6.16 7.63 29.73
CA ALA A 474 -6.32 8.41 28.51
C ALA A 474 -5.06 8.25 27.64
N VAL A 475 -5.25 8.12 26.33
CA VAL A 475 -4.13 8.00 25.40
C VAL A 475 -3.23 9.23 25.53
N GLY A 476 -1.93 9.00 25.78
CA GLY A 476 -0.97 10.08 25.96
C GLY A 476 -0.83 10.93 24.69
N ARG A 477 -0.53 12.22 24.85
CA ARG A 477 -0.36 13.16 23.73
C ARG A 477 0.69 12.69 22.72
N ASP A 478 1.78 12.08 23.18
CA ASP A 478 2.83 11.54 22.30
C ASP A 478 2.32 10.38 21.42
N VAL A 479 1.41 9.55 21.94
CA VAL A 479 0.81 8.44 21.20
C VAL A 479 -0.17 8.96 20.16
N ILE A 480 -0.95 9.99 20.50
CA ILE A 480 -1.82 10.69 19.55
C ILE A 480 -0.97 11.31 18.43
N ASN A 481 0.08 12.06 18.78
CA ASN A 481 0.96 12.70 17.79
C ASN A 481 1.61 11.67 16.85
N LEU A 482 2.05 10.53 17.40
CA LEU A 482 2.60 9.43 16.59
C LEU A 482 1.55 8.83 15.65
N TRP A 483 0.32 8.63 16.14
CA TRP A 483 -0.80 8.19 15.33
C TRP A 483 -1.10 9.18 14.20
N ASP A 484 -1.26 10.48 14.51
CA ASP A 484 -1.61 11.51 13.54
C ASP A 484 -0.55 11.65 12.45
N LEU A 485 0.73 11.63 12.83
CA LEU A 485 1.84 11.64 11.89
C LEU A 485 1.82 10.41 10.97
N THR A 486 1.64 9.22 11.56
CA THR A 486 1.61 7.97 10.80
C THR A 486 0.39 7.88 9.89
N PHE A 487 -0.76 8.36 10.35
CA PHE A 487 -2.01 8.38 9.59
C PHE A 487 -1.97 9.42 8.47
N LYS A 488 -1.31 10.57 8.68
CA LYS A 488 -1.00 11.53 7.61
C LYS A 488 -0.12 10.88 6.54
N CYS A 489 0.97 10.22 6.92
CA CYS A 489 1.84 9.47 6.01
C CYS A 489 1.05 8.37 5.25
N ALA A 490 0.16 7.65 5.93
CA ALA A 490 -0.71 6.66 5.32
C ALA A 490 -1.64 7.26 4.27
N LYS A 491 -2.32 8.37 4.58
CA LYS A 491 -3.17 9.10 3.63
C LYS A 491 -2.39 9.54 2.40
N SER A 492 -1.22 10.14 2.59
CA SER A 492 -0.34 10.56 1.50
C SER A 492 0.04 9.40 0.58
N ALA A 493 0.50 8.29 1.16
CA ALA A 493 0.86 7.09 0.40
C ALA A 493 -0.34 6.48 -0.33
N THR A 494 -1.51 6.54 0.29
CA THR A 494 -2.76 6.08 -0.29
C THR A 494 -3.16 6.94 -1.47
N SER A 495 -3.13 8.27 -1.35
CA SER A 495 -3.46 9.18 -2.45
C SER A 495 -2.55 8.93 -3.65
N ALA A 496 -1.25 8.68 -3.43
CA ALA A 496 -0.34 8.25 -4.49
C ALA A 496 -0.77 6.90 -5.10
N ALA A 497 -1.09 5.90 -4.28
CA ALA A 497 -1.54 4.59 -4.78
C ALA A 497 -2.88 4.66 -5.53
N VAL A 498 -3.83 5.50 -5.11
CA VAL A 498 -5.13 5.71 -5.76
C VAL A 498 -4.96 6.41 -7.10
N ALA A 499 -4.13 7.47 -7.15
CA ALA A 499 -3.81 8.14 -8.40
C ALA A 499 -3.22 7.16 -9.42
N LEU A 500 -2.39 6.23 -8.96
CA LEU A 500 -1.80 5.17 -9.78
C LEU A 500 -2.80 4.07 -10.21
N TRP A 501 -3.89 3.86 -9.47
CA TRP A 501 -4.90 2.85 -9.80
C TRP A 501 -5.90 3.28 -10.87
N GLY A 502 -6.05 4.58 -11.13
CA GLY A 502 -6.75 5.11 -12.31
C GLY A 502 -8.26 4.88 -12.36
N GLU A 503 -8.90 4.40 -11.29
CA GLU A 503 -10.34 4.31 -11.12
C GLU A 503 -10.75 4.84 -9.74
N PRO A 504 -12.01 5.26 -9.51
CA PRO A 504 -12.51 5.59 -8.19
C PRO A 504 -12.45 4.35 -7.28
N VAL A 505 -11.35 4.21 -6.53
CA VAL A 505 -11.15 3.10 -5.61
C VAL A 505 -11.51 3.55 -4.20
N LYS A 506 -12.46 2.85 -3.58
CA LYS A 506 -12.77 3.05 -2.16
C LYS A 506 -11.54 2.64 -1.35
N VAL A 507 -11.03 3.57 -0.55
CA VAL A 507 -9.91 3.31 0.37
C VAL A 507 -10.46 2.92 1.73
N ARG A 508 -9.85 1.91 2.37
CA ARG A 508 -10.06 1.63 3.79
C ARG A 508 -8.74 1.39 4.51
N PHE A 509 -8.55 2.06 5.64
CA PHE A 509 -7.40 1.86 6.51
C PHE A 509 -7.72 0.77 7.54
N PHE A 510 -7.03 -0.36 7.48
CA PHE A 510 -7.14 -1.41 8.48
C PHE A 510 -6.09 -1.20 9.56
N VAL A 511 -6.51 -0.82 10.76
CA VAL A 511 -5.61 -0.48 11.86
C VAL A 511 -5.65 -1.55 12.93
N MET A 512 -4.47 -2.00 13.35
CA MET A 512 -4.29 -2.81 14.56
C MET A 512 -3.37 -2.11 15.53
N THR A 513 -3.62 -2.33 16.81
CA THR A 513 -2.74 -1.87 17.87
C THR A 513 -2.95 -2.73 19.11
N ASP A 514 -1.87 -2.88 19.86
CA ASP A 514 -1.84 -3.51 21.19
C ASP A 514 -2.28 -2.54 22.32
N HIS A 515 -2.78 -1.34 21.99
CA HIS A 515 -3.14 -0.30 22.96
C HIS A 515 -4.63 0.05 22.91
N ALA A 516 -5.39 -0.37 23.94
CA ALA A 516 -6.85 -0.16 23.99
C ALA A 516 -7.24 1.33 23.93
N GLY A 517 -6.54 2.20 24.67
CA GLY A 517 -6.76 3.65 24.63
C GLY A 517 -6.61 4.26 23.23
N LEU A 518 -5.64 3.81 22.43
CA LEU A 518 -5.48 4.24 21.04
C LEU A 518 -6.63 3.72 20.15
N LYS A 519 -7.08 2.47 20.33
CA LYS A 519 -8.29 1.97 19.62
C LYS A 519 -9.50 2.88 19.90
N ASN A 520 -9.70 3.26 21.17
CA ASN A 520 -10.82 4.12 21.56
C ASN A 520 -10.71 5.53 20.97
N TYR A 521 -9.51 6.11 21.02
CA TYR A 521 -9.23 7.40 20.37
C TYR A 521 -9.54 7.39 18.88
N ILE A 522 -9.11 6.34 18.15
CA ILE A 522 -9.36 6.24 16.72
C ILE A 522 -10.87 6.08 16.44
N ARG A 523 -11.59 5.25 17.21
CA ARG A 523 -13.05 5.12 17.08
C ARG A 523 -13.79 6.43 17.31
N ALA A 524 -13.32 7.26 18.24
CA ALA A 524 -13.94 8.54 18.55
C ALA A 524 -13.70 9.60 17.46
N ASN A 525 -12.58 9.51 16.73
CA ASN A 525 -12.13 10.56 15.81
C ASN A 525 -12.20 10.19 14.32
N HIS A 526 -12.48 8.93 13.98
CA HIS A 526 -12.53 8.47 12.58
C HIS A 526 -13.77 7.61 12.32
N SER A 527 -14.41 7.82 11.16
CA SER A 527 -15.55 7.00 10.75
C SER A 527 -15.13 5.57 10.41
N LYS A 528 -15.98 4.60 10.78
CA LYS A 528 -15.83 3.17 10.43
C LYS A 528 -15.82 2.92 8.92
N ASP A 529 -16.32 3.86 8.12
CA ASP A 529 -16.28 3.77 6.66
C ASP A 529 -14.88 4.00 6.08
N HIS A 530 -14.04 4.73 6.80
CA HIS A 530 -12.66 5.05 6.40
C HIS A 530 -11.62 4.24 7.18
N VAL A 531 -11.83 4.03 8.48
CA VAL A 531 -10.89 3.34 9.36
C VAL A 531 -11.55 2.12 10.00
N MET A 532 -11.04 0.94 9.65
CA MET A 532 -11.46 -0.35 10.21
C MET A 532 -10.55 -0.72 11.36
N LEU A 533 -11.14 -0.95 12.53
CA LEU A 533 -10.45 -1.46 13.71
C LEU A 533 -11.04 -2.81 14.09
N SER A 534 -10.18 -3.70 14.54
CA SER A 534 -10.63 -4.91 15.23
C SER A 534 -11.20 -4.55 16.61
N ASP A 535 -12.39 -5.08 16.90
CA ASP A 535 -13.06 -4.96 18.20
C ASP A 535 -12.45 -5.84 19.30
N MET A 536 -11.41 -6.60 18.95
CA MET A 536 -10.78 -7.56 19.86
C MET A 536 -9.90 -6.84 20.88
N ALA A 537 -9.94 -7.30 22.13
CA ALA A 537 -9.11 -6.76 23.18
C ALA A 537 -7.63 -7.12 22.93
N PRO A 538 -6.69 -6.17 23.02
CA PRO A 538 -5.27 -6.49 23.00
C PRO A 538 -4.90 -7.43 24.15
N VAL A 539 -4.41 -8.63 23.82
CA VAL A 539 -3.97 -9.60 24.82
C VAL A 539 -2.66 -10.23 24.36
N HIS A 540 -1.68 -10.30 25.27
CA HIS A 540 -0.41 -10.94 24.97
C HIS A 540 -0.56 -12.47 25.04
N ILE A 541 -0.21 -13.19 23.97
CA ILE A 541 -0.43 -14.65 23.89
C ILE A 541 0.63 -15.50 24.61
N ASN A 542 1.81 -14.94 24.90
CA ASN A 542 2.81 -15.61 25.72
C ASN A 542 2.23 -15.89 27.12
N GLY A 543 2.32 -17.14 27.58
CA GLY A 543 1.70 -17.55 28.84
C GLY A 543 2.21 -16.80 30.06
N LYS A 544 3.51 -16.45 30.12
CA LYS A 544 4.09 -15.68 31.23
C LYS A 544 3.54 -14.26 31.26
N GLU A 545 3.48 -13.58 30.12
CA GLU A 545 2.93 -12.23 30.01
C GLU A 545 1.41 -12.20 30.23
N TYR A 546 0.67 -13.17 29.70
CA TYR A 546 -0.77 -13.32 29.91
C TYR A 546 -1.11 -13.43 31.40
N ARG A 547 -0.42 -14.31 32.14
CA ARG A 547 -0.66 -14.53 33.57
C ARG A 547 -0.35 -13.31 34.47
N LYS A 548 0.37 -12.30 33.99
CA LYS A 548 0.59 -11.06 34.76
C LYS A 548 -0.69 -10.25 34.96
N TYR A 549 -1.60 -10.32 34.00
CA TYR A 549 -2.79 -9.45 33.93
C TYR A 549 -4.11 -10.21 33.94
N HIS A 550 -4.07 -11.52 33.73
CA HIS A 550 -5.23 -12.41 33.78
C HIS A 550 -5.11 -13.33 34.99
N LYS A 551 -6.19 -13.44 35.78
CA LYS A 551 -6.22 -14.26 37.00
C LYS A 551 -5.85 -15.72 36.68
N ALA A 552 -5.22 -16.40 37.64
CA ALA A 552 -4.85 -17.83 37.54
C ALA A 552 -6.05 -18.79 37.37
N ASP A 553 -7.28 -18.29 37.42
CA ASP A 553 -8.54 -19.05 37.31
C ASP A 553 -9.10 -19.13 35.87
N ASP A 554 -8.29 -18.86 34.84
CA ASP A 554 -8.59 -19.32 33.47
C ASP A 554 -8.34 -20.84 33.39
N THR A 555 -9.01 -21.60 34.26
CA THR A 555 -8.82 -23.04 34.53
C THR A 555 -9.00 -23.90 33.29
N ASN A 556 -9.72 -23.40 32.28
CA ASN A 556 -9.92 -24.05 30.99
C ASN A 556 -9.22 -23.32 29.81
N HIS A 557 -8.37 -22.34 30.10
CA HIS A 557 -7.65 -21.52 29.11
C HIS A 557 -8.56 -20.88 28.04
N VAL A 558 -9.83 -20.61 28.36
CA VAL A 558 -10.83 -20.12 27.40
C VAL A 558 -10.48 -18.70 26.94
N GLY A 559 -10.06 -17.84 27.87
CA GLY A 559 -9.63 -16.49 27.55
C GLY A 559 -8.37 -16.48 26.69
N GLN A 560 -7.40 -17.34 27.05
CA GLN A 560 -6.14 -17.45 26.32
C GLN A 560 -6.34 -18.05 24.92
N ARG A 561 -7.18 -19.07 24.78
CA ARG A 561 -7.59 -19.67 23.50
C ARG A 561 -8.23 -18.65 22.57
N LEU A 562 -9.16 -17.83 23.10
CA LEU A 562 -9.79 -16.76 22.34
C LEU A 562 -8.74 -15.73 21.89
N ALA A 563 -7.86 -15.28 22.79
CA ALA A 563 -6.80 -14.34 22.46
C ALA A 563 -5.89 -14.84 21.34
N VAL A 564 -5.55 -16.13 21.34
CA VAL A 564 -4.75 -16.76 20.27
C VAL A 564 -5.47 -16.68 18.92
N MET A 565 -6.74 -17.10 18.86
CA MET A 565 -7.55 -17.02 17.62
C MET A 565 -7.67 -15.58 17.11
N GLN A 566 -7.94 -14.63 18.00
CA GLN A 566 -8.07 -13.21 17.68
C GLN A 566 -6.76 -12.64 17.12
N THR A 567 -5.63 -12.97 17.76
CA THR A 567 -4.30 -12.53 17.32
C THR A 567 -3.95 -13.08 15.94
N TYR A 568 -4.26 -14.36 15.67
CA TYR A 568 -4.12 -14.93 14.33
C TYR A 568 -5.04 -14.26 13.30
N ALA A 569 -6.26 -13.92 13.68
CA ALA A 569 -7.19 -13.22 12.80
C ALA A 569 -6.70 -11.82 12.43
N GLU A 570 -6.20 -11.03 13.38
CA GLU A 570 -5.59 -9.73 13.09
C GLU A 570 -4.35 -9.88 12.19
N TRP A 571 -3.47 -10.84 12.51
CA TRP A 571 -2.24 -11.09 11.74
C TRP A 571 -2.54 -11.50 10.29
N TYR A 572 -3.51 -12.40 10.12
CA TYR A 572 -3.92 -12.90 8.82
C TYR A 572 -4.65 -11.81 8.04
N ALA A 573 -5.59 -11.09 8.66
CA ALA A 573 -6.26 -9.94 8.05
C ALA A 573 -5.24 -8.88 7.57
N TYR A 574 -4.22 -8.60 8.38
CA TYR A 574 -3.18 -7.63 8.02
C TYR A 574 -2.43 -8.07 6.77
N SER A 575 -2.02 -9.33 6.70
CA SER A 575 -1.30 -9.89 5.55
C SER A 575 -2.06 -9.82 4.22
N LEU A 576 -3.36 -9.51 4.26
CA LEU A 576 -4.20 -9.39 3.08
C LEU A 576 -4.28 -7.94 2.56
N SER A 577 -3.68 -6.99 3.27
CA SER A 577 -3.70 -5.57 2.90
C SER A 577 -2.99 -5.30 1.56
N ASN A 578 -3.47 -4.36 0.76
CA ASN A 578 -2.83 -3.96 -0.49
C ASN A 578 -1.55 -3.16 -0.22
N LEU A 579 -1.60 -2.26 0.77
CA LEU A 579 -0.49 -1.42 1.20
C LEU A 579 -0.24 -1.62 2.70
N PHE A 580 1.02 -1.55 3.13
CA PHE A 580 1.42 -1.74 4.52
C PHE A 580 2.14 -0.49 5.03
N ILE A 581 1.62 0.11 6.10
CA ILE A 581 2.28 1.16 6.87
C ILE A 581 2.81 0.54 8.17
N LEU A 582 4.12 0.58 8.33
CA LEU A 582 4.82 0.08 9.50
C LEU A 582 5.04 1.21 10.50
N SER A 583 4.64 0.99 11.75
CA SER A 583 5.01 1.90 12.84
C SER A 583 6.54 1.91 13.06
N PRO A 584 7.08 2.98 13.69
CA PRO A 584 8.52 3.11 13.96
C PRO A 584 9.09 1.95 14.79
N ARG A 585 8.31 1.47 15.75
CA ARG A 585 8.75 0.40 16.63
C ARG A 585 8.81 -0.93 15.88
N ARG A 586 9.96 -1.60 15.99
CA ARG A 586 10.17 -2.92 15.40
C ARG A 586 9.13 -3.92 15.94
N SER A 587 8.33 -4.49 15.05
CA SER A 587 7.30 -5.46 15.37
C SER A 587 7.46 -6.71 14.54
N GLY A 588 7.78 -7.84 15.19
CA GLY A 588 7.84 -9.15 14.51
C GLY A 588 6.49 -9.50 13.88
N PHE A 589 5.39 -9.15 14.55
CA PHE A 589 4.02 -9.39 14.06
C PHE A 589 3.82 -8.79 12.66
N SER A 590 4.14 -7.50 12.49
CA SER A 590 3.97 -6.84 11.21
C SER A 590 4.86 -7.41 10.13
N ARG A 591 6.12 -7.67 10.49
CA ARG A 591 7.12 -8.22 9.56
C ARG A 591 6.66 -9.55 8.99
N LEU A 592 6.17 -10.45 9.84
CA LEU A 592 5.70 -11.76 9.37
C LEU A 592 4.43 -11.68 8.53
N SER A 593 3.47 -10.81 8.88
CA SER A 593 2.28 -10.61 8.03
C SER A 593 2.66 -10.11 6.65
N ILE A 594 3.63 -9.19 6.57
CA ILE A 594 4.16 -8.71 5.30
C ILE A 594 4.87 -9.85 4.57
N MET A 595 5.79 -10.57 5.23
CA MET A 595 6.52 -11.69 4.62
C MET A 595 5.59 -12.78 4.08
N ARG A 596 4.43 -13.01 4.71
CA ARG A 596 3.38 -13.84 4.14
C ARG A 596 2.82 -13.22 2.86
N ALA A 597 2.42 -11.95 2.92
CA ALA A 597 1.85 -11.22 1.78
C ALA A 597 2.78 -11.19 0.56
N LEU A 598 4.11 -11.22 0.76
CA LEU A 598 5.09 -11.19 -0.33
C LEU A 598 5.07 -12.45 -1.21
N ALA A 599 4.64 -13.61 -0.70
CA ALA A 599 4.77 -14.87 -1.42
C ALA A 599 3.76 -15.07 -2.54
N SER A 600 2.58 -14.47 -2.42
CA SER A 600 1.51 -14.49 -3.43
C SER A 600 1.52 -13.25 -4.32
N ARG A 601 2.58 -12.44 -4.25
CA ARG A 601 2.66 -11.14 -4.93
C ARG A 601 3.87 -11.05 -5.83
N HIS A 602 3.81 -10.09 -6.74
CA HIS A 602 4.89 -9.78 -7.66
C HIS A 602 6.23 -9.62 -6.90
N PRO A 603 7.37 -10.10 -7.42
CA PRO A 603 8.68 -10.05 -6.73
C PRO A 603 9.11 -8.67 -6.24
N ARG A 604 8.61 -7.59 -6.86
CA ARG A 604 8.89 -6.20 -6.47
C ARG A 604 7.88 -5.59 -5.48
N PHE A 605 6.82 -6.31 -5.10
CA PHE A 605 5.88 -5.87 -4.07
C PHE A 605 6.53 -5.41 -2.74
N PRO A 606 7.62 -6.04 -2.22
CA PRO A 606 8.29 -5.56 -1.01
C PRO A 606 8.88 -4.15 -1.13
N GLU A 607 9.20 -3.71 -2.35
CA GLU A 607 9.77 -2.39 -2.61
C GLU A 607 8.72 -1.27 -2.62
N TYR A 608 7.45 -1.61 -2.86
CA TYR A 608 6.39 -0.64 -3.19
C TYR A 608 5.13 -0.74 -2.32
N GLY A 609 4.78 -1.96 -1.89
CA GLY A 609 3.63 -2.21 -1.03
C GLY A 609 3.92 -2.01 0.46
N VAL A 610 5.17 -1.71 0.84
CA VAL A 610 5.60 -1.61 2.25
C VAL A 610 6.28 -0.27 2.50
N ILE A 611 5.69 0.53 3.39
CA ILE A 611 6.16 1.87 3.77
C ILE A 611 6.43 1.89 5.27
N ARG A 612 7.60 2.38 5.68
CA ARG A 612 7.90 2.66 7.10
C ARG A 612 7.52 4.10 7.45
N ALA A 613 6.84 4.29 8.58
CA ALA A 613 6.42 5.62 9.03
C ALA A 613 7.60 6.55 9.35
N GLU A 614 8.71 6.03 9.90
CA GLU A 614 9.96 6.79 10.13
C GLU A 614 10.56 7.35 8.83
N ALA A 615 10.31 6.63 7.73
CA ALA A 615 10.81 6.96 6.42
C ALA A 615 10.09 8.22 5.85
N CYS A 616 8.92 8.58 6.39
CA CYS A 616 8.21 9.82 6.05
C CYS A 616 8.86 11.09 6.64
N SER A 617 9.93 11.02 7.45
CA SER A 617 10.71 12.20 7.89
C SER A 617 12.09 12.33 7.22
N THR A 618 12.61 11.27 6.58
CA THR A 618 13.78 11.29 5.70
C THR A 618 13.83 9.94 4.94
N MET A 619 13.53 9.92 3.63
CA MET A 619 13.54 8.66 2.86
C MET A 619 14.60 8.57 1.77
N GLY A 620 15.54 7.64 1.98
CA GLY A 620 16.44 7.07 0.97
C GLY A 620 16.29 5.54 0.88
N ARG A 621 16.05 5.04 -0.34
CA ARG A 621 16.37 3.72 -0.98
C ARG A 621 16.43 2.39 -0.20
N ALA A 622 16.07 2.26 1.08
CA ALA A 622 16.47 1.09 1.87
C ALA A 622 15.37 0.10 2.31
N SER A 623 14.17 0.04 1.70
CA SER A 623 13.10 -0.84 2.22
C SER A 623 13.44 -2.34 2.18
N CYS A 624 14.02 -2.86 1.10
CA CYS A 624 14.50 -4.26 1.03
C CYS A 624 15.81 -4.47 1.82
N LYS A 625 16.71 -3.48 1.81
CA LYS A 625 17.99 -3.57 2.56
C LYS A 625 17.75 -3.55 4.07
N ALA A 626 16.74 -2.84 4.56
CA ALA A 626 16.37 -2.77 5.98
C ALA A 626 15.57 -3.99 6.46
N LEU A 627 14.74 -4.63 5.61
CA LEU A 627 14.13 -5.92 5.95
C LEU A 627 15.15 -7.07 5.92
N GLY A 628 16.14 -7.03 5.02
CA GLY A 628 17.22 -8.01 4.94
C GLY A 628 18.38 -7.83 5.94
N GLN A 629 18.84 -6.61 6.19
CA GLN A 629 19.99 -6.33 7.09
C GLN A 629 19.60 -6.14 8.57
N GLU A 630 18.40 -5.60 8.87
CA GLU A 630 17.89 -5.58 10.26
C GLU A 630 17.06 -6.82 10.61
N GLY A 631 16.59 -7.57 9.59
CA GLY A 631 16.06 -8.92 9.78
C GLY A 631 17.12 -9.84 10.36
N ALA A 632 18.37 -9.73 9.91
CA ALA A 632 19.52 -10.50 10.41
C ALA A 632 20.01 -10.14 11.83
N LYS A 633 19.39 -9.16 12.50
CA LYS A 633 19.67 -8.80 13.91
C LYS A 633 18.55 -9.20 14.88
N VAL A 634 17.46 -9.75 14.37
CA VAL A 634 16.28 -10.17 15.17
C VAL A 634 15.87 -11.63 14.84
N LEU A 635 16.19 -12.08 13.63
CA LEU A 635 16.39 -13.48 13.20
C LEU A 635 17.89 -13.79 13.28
#